data_AF-A0A371H5P8-F1
#
_entry.id   AF-A0A371H5P8-F1
#
_cell.length_a   1.000
_cell.length_b   1.000
_cell.length_c   1.000
_cell.angle_alpha   90.00
_cell.angle_beta   90.00
_cell.angle_gamma   90.00
#
_symmetry.space_group_name_H-M   'P 1'
#
loop_
_entity.id
_entity.type
_entity.pdbx_description
1 polymer ?
#
loop_
_entity_poly.entity_id
_entity_poly.type
_entity_poly.pdbx_seq_one_letter_code
_entity_poly.pdbx_strand_id
1 'polypeptide(L)'
;MLDENVTFNLFEAKHHPYEKKQCFWVNVIDEMVGSTMSLDEKEEKKVEEYLLHLEGQIVEQSIKLEIRRQKWMRKEKNKVELKQLPSHLKYIFLKEDYDKPIIISKSLSKLEKGKASEKLNGE
;
A
#
# COMPACT_ATOMS: atom_id res chain seq x y z
N MET A 1 -11.77 -95.57 -12.02
CA MET A 1 -12.04 -94.13 -12.07
C MET A 1 -12.72 -93.79 -10.76
N LEU A 2 -12.00 -93.15 -9.84
CA LEU A 2 -12.57 -92.63 -8.60
C LEU A 2 -12.58 -91.12 -8.77
N ASP A 3 -13.75 -90.50 -8.76
CA ASP A 3 -13.91 -89.06 -8.84
C ASP A 3 -13.35 -88.43 -7.56
N GLU A 4 -12.24 -87.70 -7.68
CA GLU A 4 -11.71 -86.87 -6.59
C GLU A 4 -12.55 -85.61 -6.48
N ASN A 5 -13.30 -85.50 -5.39
CA ASN A 5 -14.06 -84.30 -5.09
C ASN A 5 -13.16 -83.29 -4.35
N VAL A 6 -12.89 -82.15 -4.98
CA VAL A 6 -12.09 -81.06 -4.40
C VAL A 6 -13.02 -80.07 -3.69
N THR A 7 -12.98 -80.06 -2.35
CA THR A 7 -13.71 -79.10 -1.52
C THR A 7 -12.85 -77.87 -1.22
N PHE A 8 -13.29 -76.69 -1.69
CA PHE A 8 -12.66 -75.42 -1.39
C PHE A 8 -13.28 -74.79 -0.14
N ASN A 9 -12.47 -74.60 0.91
CA ASN A 9 -12.90 -73.93 2.12
C ASN A 9 -12.77 -72.41 1.98
N LEU A 10 -13.89 -71.74 1.70
CA LEU A 10 -13.93 -70.28 1.53
C LEU A 10 -13.56 -69.52 2.82
N PHE A 11 -13.69 -70.13 4.00
CA PHE A 11 -13.27 -69.51 5.27
C PHE A 11 -11.75 -69.46 5.42
N GLU A 12 -11.04 -70.44 4.89
CA GLU A 12 -9.57 -70.50 4.92
C GLU A 12 -8.96 -69.54 3.89
N ALA A 13 -9.57 -69.44 2.69
CA ALA A 13 -9.13 -68.53 1.64
C ALA A 13 -9.30 -67.04 1.97
N LYS A 14 -10.18 -66.69 2.92
CA LYS A 14 -10.43 -65.30 3.34
C LYS A 14 -9.50 -64.84 4.47
N HIS A 15 -8.63 -65.70 4.99
CA HIS A 15 -7.59 -65.29 5.93
C HIS A 15 -6.47 -64.53 5.18
N HIS A 16 -6.78 -63.28 4.83
CA HIS A 16 -5.77 -62.28 4.57
C HIS A 16 -4.96 -62.14 5.87
N PRO A 17 -3.63 -62.35 5.89
CA PRO A 17 -2.85 -62.25 7.12
C PRO A 17 -3.09 -60.86 7.70
N TYR A 18 -3.61 -60.83 8.94
CA TYR A 18 -3.83 -59.60 9.71
C TYR A 18 -2.49 -59.07 10.24
N GLU A 19 -1.47 -59.05 9.37
CA GLU A 19 -0.31 -58.23 9.63
C GLU A 19 -0.68 -56.82 9.19
N LYS A 20 -0.69 -55.91 10.17
CA LYS A 20 -0.91 -54.48 9.96
C LYS A 20 -0.10 -54.05 8.73
N LYS A 21 -0.76 -53.88 7.59
CA LYS A 21 -0.17 -53.14 6.48
C LYS A 21 0.06 -51.75 7.03
N GLN A 22 1.30 -51.47 7.42
CA GLN A 22 1.75 -50.10 7.57
C GLN A 22 1.61 -49.52 6.17
N CYS A 23 0.50 -48.84 5.92
CA CYS A 23 0.35 -48.03 4.73
C CYS A 23 1.35 -46.90 4.88
N PHE A 24 2.55 -47.09 4.33
CA PHE A 24 3.50 -46.01 4.19
C PHE A 24 2.93 -45.04 3.17
N TRP A 25 2.65 -43.82 3.60
CA TRP A 25 2.40 -42.74 2.67
C TRP A 25 3.74 -42.45 2.00
N VAL A 26 3.90 -42.91 0.76
CA VAL A 26 5.09 -42.58 -0.03
C VAL A 26 4.91 -41.14 -0.47
N ASN A 27 5.72 -40.23 0.07
CA ASN A 27 5.79 -38.82 -0.37
C ASN A 27 6.43 -38.74 -1.77
N VAL A 28 5.80 -39.34 -2.79
CA VAL A 28 6.23 -39.25 -4.20
C VAL A 28 6.11 -37.80 -4.69
N ILE A 29 5.18 -37.04 -4.11
CA ILE A 29 4.91 -35.66 -4.50
C ILE A 29 6.09 -34.75 -4.17
N ASP A 30 6.72 -34.89 -3.00
CA ASP A 30 7.82 -34.01 -2.58
C ASP A 30 9.04 -34.14 -3.52
N GLU A 31 9.35 -35.37 -3.95
CA GLU A 31 10.44 -35.65 -4.90
C GLU A 31 10.13 -35.10 -6.30
N MET A 32 8.90 -35.29 -6.80
CA MET A 32 8.47 -34.74 -8.09
C MET A 32 8.48 -33.21 -8.08
N VAL A 33 8.06 -32.59 -6.96
CA VAL A 33 8.08 -31.13 -6.80
C VAL A 33 9.52 -30.60 -6.72
N GLY A 34 10.41 -31.29 -6.01
CA GLY A 34 11.84 -30.94 -5.93
C GLY A 34 12.52 -30.93 -7.30
N SER A 35 12.25 -31.94 -8.13
CA SER A 35 12.79 -32.01 -9.50
C SER A 35 12.18 -30.96 -10.44
N THR A 36 11.00 -30.44 -10.13
CA THR A 36 10.29 -29.45 -10.97
C THR A 36 10.60 -28.01 -10.56
N MET A 37 10.96 -27.77 -9.29
CA MET A 37 11.13 -26.44 -8.70
C MET A 37 12.59 -26.09 -8.37
N SER A 38 13.57 -26.90 -8.80
CA SER A 38 14.98 -26.52 -8.73
C SER A 38 15.26 -25.40 -9.74
N LEU A 39 15.16 -24.16 -9.29
CA LEU A 39 15.71 -23.03 -10.02
C LEU A 39 17.24 -23.14 -10.01
N ASP A 40 17.85 -22.88 -11.15
CA ASP A 40 19.30 -22.72 -11.17
C ASP A 40 19.69 -21.32 -10.61
N GLU A 41 20.93 -21.18 -10.14
CA GLU A 41 21.45 -19.94 -9.55
C GLU A 41 21.25 -18.71 -10.46
N LYS A 42 21.22 -18.89 -11.79
CA LYS A 42 20.98 -17.79 -12.73
C LYS A 42 19.51 -17.39 -12.77
N GLU A 43 18.59 -18.34 -12.62
CA GLU A 43 17.17 -18.05 -12.53
C GLU A 43 16.84 -17.34 -11.22
N GLU A 44 17.40 -17.79 -10.09
CA GLU A 44 17.25 -17.11 -8.80
C GLU A 44 17.74 -15.65 -8.87
N LYS A 45 18.91 -15.43 -9.45
CA LYS A 45 19.47 -14.08 -9.62
C LYS A 45 18.60 -13.17 -10.50
N LYS A 46 17.96 -13.70 -11.54
CA LYS A 46 17.01 -12.94 -12.37
C LYS A 46 15.77 -12.53 -11.58
N VAL A 47 15.28 -13.42 -10.72
CA VAL A 47 14.15 -13.13 -9.84
C VAL A 47 14.53 -12.03 -8.86
N GLU A 48 15.69 -12.12 -8.22
CA GLU A 48 16.19 -11.08 -7.32
C GLU A 48 16.35 -9.72 -8.02
N GLU A 49 16.96 -9.69 -9.21
CA GLU A 49 17.11 -8.47 -10.01
C GLU A 49 15.75 -7.85 -10.36
N TYR A 50 14.78 -8.69 -10.75
CA TYR A 50 13.42 -8.24 -11.05
C TYR A 50 12.71 -7.69 -9.81
N LEU A 51 12.85 -8.33 -8.65
CA LEU A 51 12.29 -7.86 -7.38
C LEU A 51 12.87 -6.50 -6.99
N LEU A 52 14.20 -6.33 -7.06
CA LEU A 52 14.87 -5.05 -6.81
C LEU A 52 14.36 -3.94 -7.74
N HIS A 53 14.14 -4.27 -9.02
CA HIS A 53 13.60 -3.33 -9.99
C HIS A 53 12.16 -2.90 -9.64
N LEU A 54 11.30 -3.84 -9.26
CA LEU A 54 9.92 -3.55 -8.84
C LEU A 54 9.89 -2.71 -7.57
N GLU A 55 10.71 -3.03 -6.56
CA GLU A 55 10.84 -2.23 -5.34
C GLU A 55 11.26 -0.79 -5.66
N GLY A 56 12.23 -0.63 -6.56
CA GLY A 56 12.66 0.68 -7.05
C GLY A 56 11.52 1.48 -7.68
N GLN A 57 10.73 0.86 -8.56
CA GLN A 57 9.57 1.51 -9.18
C GLN A 57 8.49 1.91 -8.15
N ILE A 58 8.22 1.04 -7.17
CA ILE A 58 7.24 1.32 -6.11
C ILE A 58 7.66 2.55 -5.29
N VAL A 59 8.95 2.63 -4.93
CA VAL A 59 9.51 3.77 -4.20
C VAL A 59 9.41 5.05 -5.03
N GLU A 60 9.81 5.02 -6.30
CA GLU A 60 9.74 6.18 -7.19
C GLU A 60 8.30 6.70 -7.34
N GLN A 61 7.35 5.80 -7.59
CA GLN A 61 5.92 6.12 -7.69
C GLN A 61 5.40 6.74 -6.37
N SER A 62 5.78 6.17 -5.24
CA SER A 62 5.38 6.65 -3.91
C SER A 62 5.91 8.06 -3.64
N ILE A 63 7.18 8.32 -3.95
CA ILE A 63 7.79 9.67 -3.82
C ILE A 63 7.05 10.67 -4.72
N LYS A 64 6.78 10.31 -5.98
CA LYS A 64 6.06 11.17 -6.93
C LYS A 64 4.66 11.52 -6.44
N LEU A 65 3.94 10.54 -5.87
CA LEU A 65 2.61 10.75 -5.29
C LEU A 65 2.66 11.67 -4.07
N GLU A 66 3.65 11.49 -3.19
CA GLU A 66 3.80 12.36 -2.00
C GLU A 66 4.16 13.80 -2.40
N ILE A 67 5.08 14.00 -3.34
CA ILE A 67 5.39 15.33 -3.88
C ILE A 67 4.13 15.98 -4.47
N ARG A 68 3.35 15.20 -5.23
CA ARG A 68 2.06 15.68 -5.77
C ARG A 68 1.14 16.09 -4.63
N ARG A 69 0.95 15.23 -3.62
CA ARG A 69 0.10 15.52 -2.46
C ARG A 69 0.53 16.81 -1.76
N GLN A 70 1.81 16.96 -1.46
CA GLN A 70 2.36 18.17 -0.83
C GLN A 70 2.11 19.43 -1.67
N LYS A 71 2.31 19.35 -3.00
CA LYS A 71 2.02 20.46 -3.92
C LYS A 71 0.54 20.84 -3.89
N TRP A 72 -0.36 19.86 -3.87
CA TRP A 72 -1.80 20.09 -3.72
C TRP A 72 -2.14 20.71 -2.37
N MET A 73 -1.59 20.20 -1.27
CA MET A 73 -1.80 20.75 0.07
C MET A 73 -1.35 22.21 0.17
N ARG A 74 -0.22 22.57 -0.46
CA ARG A 74 0.23 23.97 -0.56
C ARG A 74 -0.74 24.83 -1.38
N LYS A 75 -1.24 24.32 -2.50
CA LYS A 75 -2.22 25.03 -3.33
C LYS A 75 -3.52 25.28 -2.56
N GLU A 76 -4.00 24.29 -1.80
CA GLU A 76 -5.19 24.43 -0.98
C GLU A 76 -4.98 25.40 0.18
N LYS A 77 -3.81 25.33 0.84
CA LYS A 77 -3.44 26.30 1.89
C LYS A 77 -3.41 27.73 1.36
N ASN A 78 -2.93 27.92 0.13
CA ASN A 78 -2.83 29.24 -0.49
C ASN A 78 -4.18 29.71 -1.10
N LYS A 79 -5.24 28.87 -1.06
CA LYS A 79 -6.57 29.26 -1.50
C LYS A 79 -7.28 30.04 -0.38
N VAL A 80 -6.87 31.29 -0.19
CA VAL A 80 -7.57 32.21 0.71
C VAL A 80 -8.89 32.63 0.07
N GLU A 81 -9.99 31.97 0.44
CA GLU A 81 -11.34 32.37 0.03
C GLU A 81 -11.81 33.58 0.85
N LEU A 82 -11.48 34.78 0.36
CA LEU A 82 -11.99 36.03 0.93
C LEU A 82 -13.50 36.13 0.68
N LYS A 83 -14.27 36.25 1.77
CA LYS A 83 -15.71 36.53 1.67
C LYS A 83 -15.93 37.91 1.06
N GLN A 84 -17.04 38.10 0.36
CA GLN A 84 -17.44 39.43 -0.11
C GLN A 84 -17.68 40.34 1.11
N LEU A 85 -16.94 41.45 1.17
CA LEU A 85 -17.07 42.43 2.23
C LEU A 85 -18.15 43.48 1.90
N PRO A 86 -18.87 43.99 2.90
CA PRO A 86 -19.66 45.21 2.78
C PRO A 86 -18.83 46.37 2.23
N SER A 87 -19.46 47.30 1.50
CA SER A 87 -18.80 48.42 0.79
C SER A 87 -17.94 49.35 1.66
N HIS A 88 -18.19 49.38 2.97
CA HIS A 88 -17.47 50.18 3.95
C HIS A 88 -16.24 49.47 4.54
N LEU A 89 -16.02 48.19 4.23
CA LEU A 89 -14.87 47.39 4.67
C LEU A 89 -13.96 47.02 3.50
N LYS A 90 -12.66 46.89 3.77
CA LYS A 90 -11.64 46.48 2.79
C LYS A 90 -10.62 45.55 3.44
N TYR A 91 -10.13 44.58 2.68
CA TYR A 91 -8.98 43.76 3.06
C TYR A 91 -7.65 44.51 2.84
N ILE A 92 -6.76 44.43 3.83
CA ILE A 92 -5.36 44.79 3.74
C ILE A 92 -4.51 43.57 4.11
N PHE A 93 -3.47 43.29 3.34
CA PHE A 93 -2.51 42.23 3.62
C PHE A 93 -1.31 42.84 4.34
N LEU A 94 -0.97 42.29 5.51
CA LEU A 94 0.13 42.78 6.34
C LEU A 94 1.52 42.30 5.91
N LYS A 95 1.59 41.23 5.11
CA LYS A 95 2.83 40.58 4.68
C LYS A 95 2.78 40.23 3.19
N GLU A 96 3.96 40.09 2.58
CA GLU A 96 4.13 39.68 1.18
C GLU A 96 3.54 38.30 0.88
N ASP A 97 3.38 37.44 1.89
CA ASP A 97 2.89 36.07 1.69
C ASP A 97 1.37 36.00 1.48
N TYR A 98 0.63 37.11 1.53
CA TYR A 98 -0.85 37.20 1.36
C TYR A 98 -1.71 36.28 2.27
N ASP A 99 -1.10 35.53 3.19
CA ASP A 99 -1.73 34.50 4.01
C ASP A 99 -2.63 35.04 5.14
N LYS A 100 -2.54 36.34 5.46
CA LYS A 100 -3.28 36.96 6.58
C LYS A 100 -3.92 38.29 6.18
N PRO A 101 -5.12 38.24 5.59
CA PRO A 101 -5.90 39.43 5.27
C PRO A 101 -6.53 40.00 6.55
N ILE A 102 -6.36 41.30 6.78
CA ILE A 102 -7.05 42.04 7.85
C ILE A 102 -8.19 42.86 7.25
N ILE A 103 -9.33 42.85 7.93
CA ILE A 103 -10.49 43.66 7.58
C ILE A 103 -10.37 45.01 8.28
N ILE A 104 -10.38 46.09 7.51
CA ILE A 104 -10.39 47.45 8.04
C ILE A 104 -11.50 48.30 7.40
N SER A 105 -11.85 49.41 8.04
CA SER A 105 -12.75 50.40 7.43
C SER A 105 -12.12 51.09 6.23
N LYS A 106 -12.84 51.17 5.11
CA LYS A 106 -12.42 51.86 3.88
C LYS A 106 -12.14 53.34 4.15
N SER A 107 -12.83 53.92 5.11
CA SER A 107 -12.78 55.34 5.50
C SER A 107 -11.51 55.74 6.26
N LEU A 108 -10.67 54.79 6.68
CA LEU A 108 -9.40 55.13 7.36
C LEU A 108 -8.44 55.87 6.41
N SER A 109 -7.79 56.91 6.91
CA SER A 109 -6.74 57.64 6.21
C SER A 109 -5.48 56.78 6.04
N LYS A 110 -4.57 57.15 5.13
CA LYS A 110 -3.32 56.41 4.91
C LYS A 110 -2.48 56.28 6.20
N LEU A 111 -2.49 57.33 7.03
CA LEU A 111 -1.78 57.37 8.30
C LEU A 111 -2.38 56.40 9.33
N GLU A 112 -3.71 56.35 9.44
CA GLU A 112 -4.41 55.43 10.35
C GLU A 112 -4.27 53.98 9.92
N LYS A 113 -4.26 53.72 8.61
CA LYS A 113 -4.00 52.39 8.05
C LYS A 113 -2.62 51.88 8.44
N GLY A 114 -1.59 52.71 8.32
CA GLY A 114 -0.22 52.37 8.74
C GLY A 114 -0.12 52.05 10.23
N LYS A 115 -0.70 52.91 11.08
CA LYS A 115 -0.75 52.70 12.54
C LYS A 115 -1.52 51.43 12.93
N ALA A 116 -2.63 51.14 12.24
CA ALA A 116 -3.40 49.92 12.47
C ALA A 116 -2.62 48.66 12.06
N SER A 117 -1.92 48.69 10.91
CA SER A 117 -1.09 47.56 10.49
C SER A 117 0.10 47.30 11.42
N GLU A 118 0.72 48.37 11.93
CA GLU A 118 1.86 48.30 12.84
C GLU A 118 1.46 47.73 14.21
N LYS A 119 0.34 48.24 14.77
CA LYS A 119 -0.20 47.77 16.05
C LYS A 119 -0.72 46.34 16.01
N LEU A 120 -1.12 45.84 14.83
CA LEU A 120 -1.55 44.45 14.62
C LEU A 120 -0.39 43.50 14.30
N ASN A 121 0.78 44.02 13.90
CA ASN A 121 1.98 43.23 13.65
C ASN A 121 2.79 42.91 14.92
N GLY A 122 2.53 43.59 16.03
CA GLY A 122 3.08 43.24 17.34
C GLY A 122 4.61 43.30 17.42
N GLU A 123 5.15 44.50 17.56
CA GLU A 123 6.29 44.79 18.44
C GLU A 123 5.80 45.66 19.60
#